data_AF-A0A562CQH3-F1
#
_entry.id   AF-A0A562CQH3-F1
#
_cell.length_a   1.000
_cell.length_b   1.000
_cell.length_c   1.000
_cell.angle_alpha   90.00
_cell.angle_beta   90.00
_cell.angle_gamma   90.00
#
_symmetry.space_group_name_H-M   'P 1'
#
loop_
_entity.id
_entity.type
_entity.pdbx_description
1 polymer ?
#
loop_
_entity_poly.entity_id
_entity_poly.type
_entity_poly.pdbx_seq_one_letter_code
_entity_poly.pdbx_strand_id
1 'polypeptide(L)' 'SRRANPWAAKIYNDALARGKDHPHATRILARAWLGVIWRCWQNQTAYDPHQHGALQALLSGVEAA' A
#
# COMPACT_ATOMS: atom_id res chain seq x y z
N SER A 1 1.55 -0.49 -8.80
CA SER A 1 2.96 -0.87 -8.54
C SER A 1 3.55 0.00 -7.45
N ARG A 2 4.59 -0.44 -6.70
CA ARG A 2 5.32 0.38 -5.70
C ARG A 2 5.89 1.68 -6.26
N ARG A 3 6.09 1.74 -7.58
CA ARG A 3 6.55 2.95 -8.28
C ARG A 3 5.45 3.98 -8.57
N ALA A 4 4.19 3.55 -8.59
CA ALA A 4 3.05 4.36 -9.02
C ALA A 4 2.06 4.68 -7.89
N ASN A 5 2.28 4.14 -6.69
CA ASN A 5 1.41 4.34 -5.56
C ASN A 5 2.27 4.64 -4.32
N PRO A 6 2.12 5.82 -3.69
CA PRO A 6 3.00 6.26 -2.60
C PRO A 6 2.83 5.42 -1.34
N TRP A 7 1.62 4.93 -1.05
CA TRP A 7 1.39 3.99 0.05
C TRP A 7 2.14 2.67 -0.16
N ALA A 8 2.12 2.14 -1.39
CA ALA A 8 2.86 0.94 -1.75
C ALA A 8 4.39 1.16 -1.65
N ALA A 9 4.87 2.34 -2.05
CA ALA A 9 6.27 2.72 -1.90
C ALA A 9 6.67 2.76 -0.43
N LYS A 10 5.84 3.39 0.41
CA LYS A 10 6.08 3.49 1.85
C LYS A 10 6.19 2.13 2.51
N ILE A 11 5.24 1.21 2.29
CA ILE A 11 5.29 -0.14 2.87
C ILE A 11 6.59 -0.87 2.49
N TYR A 12 6.98 -0.76 1.23
CA TYR A 12 8.21 -1.36 0.73
C TYR A 12 9.45 -0.75 1.39
N ASN A 13 9.54 0.58 1.46
CA ASN A 13 10.67 1.28 2.07
C ASN A 13 10.75 1.05 3.58
N ASP A 14 9.62 1.05 4.28
CA ASP A 14 9.54 0.72 5.71
C ASP A 14 10.03 -0.71 5.99
N ALA A 15 9.76 -1.66 5.08
CA ALA A 15 10.27 -3.03 5.21
C ALA A 15 11.80 -3.08 5.03
N LEU A 16 12.35 -2.35 4.06
CA LEU A 16 13.80 -2.24 3.88
C LEU A 16 14.47 -1.55 5.07
N ALA A 17 13.88 -0.46 5.59
CA ALA A 17 14.40 0.26 6.75
C ALA A 17 14.44 -0.61 8.02
N ARG A 18 13.54 -1.61 8.11
CA ARG A 18 13.55 -2.65 9.16
C ARG A 18 14.56 -3.78 8.91
N GLY A 19 15.43 -3.65 7.91
CA GLY A 19 16.46 -4.63 7.56
C GLY A 19 15.93 -5.87 6.83
N LYS A 20 14.74 -5.82 6.22
CA LYS A 20 14.27 -6.93 5.38
C LYS A 20 14.95 -6.89 4.02
N ASP A 21 15.25 -8.07 3.47
CA ASP A 21 15.74 -8.19 2.10
C ASP A 21 14.65 -7.86 1.07
N HIS A 22 15.07 -7.66 -0.19
CA HIS A 22 14.16 -7.29 -1.27
C HIS A 22 13.01 -8.31 -1.50
N PRO A 23 13.28 -9.64 -1.57
CA PRO A 23 12.21 -10.63 -1.69
C PRO A 23 11.19 -10.57 -0.54
N HIS A 24 11.66 -10.42 0.70
CA HIS A 24 10.79 -10.33 1.86
C HIS A 24 9.97 -9.04 1.85
N ALA A 25 10.57 -7.89 1.55
CA ALA A 25 9.86 -6.63 1.41
C ALA A 25 8.77 -6.70 0.32
N THR A 26 9.07 -7.37 -0.79
CA THR A 26 8.09 -7.59 -1.87
C THR A 26 6.92 -8.47 -1.42
N ARG A 27 7.17 -9.53 -0.63
CA ARG A 27 6.10 -10.38 -0.08
C ARG A 27 5.22 -9.63 0.91
N ILE A 28 5.80 -8.77 1.76
CA ILE A 28 5.03 -7.89 2.66
C ILE A 28 4.11 -6.98 1.84
N LEU A 29 4.65 -6.34 0.80
CA LEU A 29 3.87 -5.50 -0.10
C LEU A 29 2.73 -6.27 -0.79
N ALA A 30 3.02 -7.47 -1.31
CA ALA A 30 2.03 -8.32 -1.95
C ALA A 30 0.90 -8.68 -0.99
N ARG A 31 1.22 -9.04 0.26
CA ARG A 31 0.21 -9.32 1.31
C ARG A 31 -0.68 -8.12 1.59
N ALA A 32 -0.12 -6.91 1.59
CA ALA A 32 -0.90 -5.68 1.76
C ALA A 32 -1.88 -5.46 0.60
N TRP A 33 -1.44 -5.64 -0.65
CA TRP A 33 -2.31 -5.54 -1.83
C TRP A 33 -3.39 -6.62 -1.87
N LEU A 34 -3.10 -7.85 -1.44
CA LEU A 34 -4.10 -8.91 -1.35
C LEU A 34 -5.30 -8.50 -0.47
N GLY A 35 -5.05 -7.81 0.64
CA GLY A 35 -6.14 -7.27 1.47
C GLY A 35 -7.03 -6.27 0.73
N VAL A 36 -6.44 -5.38 -0.06
CA VAL A 36 -7.18 -4.39 -0.87
C VAL A 36 -8.01 -5.09 -1.96
N ILE A 37 -7.40 -6.01 -2.70
CA ILE A 37 -8.08 -6.76 -3.77
C ILE A 37 -9.22 -7.59 -3.18
N TRP A 38 -9.01 -8.22 -2.03
CA TRP A 38 -10.05 -8.99 -1.36
C TRP A 38 -11.24 -8.12 -0.95
N ARG A 39 -11.01 -6.89 -0.45
CA ARG A 39 -12.10 -5.94 -0.17
C ARG A 39 -12.83 -5.49 -1.42
N CYS A 40 -12.11 -5.18 -2.50
CA CYS A 40 -12.69 -4.83 -3.79
C CYS A 40 -13.60 -5.95 -4.32
N TRP A 41 -13.13 -7.20 -4.20
CA TRP A 41 -13.90 -8.38 -4.58
C TRP A 41 -15.15 -8.54 -3.73
N GLN A 42 -15.05 -8.44 -2.40
CA GLN A 42 -16.19 -8.57 -1.49
C GLN A 42 -17.27 -7.51 -1.75
N ASN A 43 -16.86 -6.31 -2.15
CA ASN A 43 -17.76 -5.20 -2.42
C ASN A 43 -18.20 -5.13 -3.90
N GLN A 44 -17.76 -6.07 -4.74
CA GLN A 44 -17.97 -6.04 -6.20
C GLN A 44 -17.61 -4.71 -6.86
N THR A 45 -16.55 -4.06 -6.37
CA THR A 45 -16.09 -2.75 -6.85
C THR A 45 -14.71 -2.85 -7.47
N ALA A 46 -14.44 -2.02 -8.47
CA ALA A 46 -13.08 -1.83 -8.96
C ALA A 46 -12.24 -1.07 -7.93
N TYR A 47 -10.92 -1.22 -8.00
CA TYR A 47 -10.02 -0.47 -7.14
C TYR A 47 -10.14 1.04 -7.41
N ASP A 48 -10.49 1.79 -6.36
CA ASP A 48 -10.57 3.25 -6.36
C ASP A 48 -9.60 3.83 -5.31
N PRO A 49 -8.61 4.63 -5.71
CA PRO A 49 -7.67 5.28 -4.79
C PRO A 49 -8.35 6.17 -3.73
N HIS A 50 -9.50 6.79 -4.04
CA HIS A 50 -10.22 7.65 -3.09
C HIS A 50 -10.84 6.87 -1.94
N GLN A 51 -11.23 5.62 -2.19
CA GLN A 51 -11.77 4.71 -1.16
C GLN A 51 -10.68 3.97 -0.38
N HIS A 52 -9.42 4.11 -0.79
CA HIS A 52 -8.30 3.47 -0.12
C HIS A 52 -7.85 4.27 1.10
N GLY A 53 -8.52 4.04 2.24
CA GLY A 53 -8.31 4.84 3.47
C GLY A 53 -6.85 4.92 3.94
N ALA A 54 -6.05 3.86 3.83
CA ALA A 54 -4.63 3.90 4.20
C ALA A 54 -3.78 4.77 3.26
N LEU A 55 -4.16 4.87 1.99
CA LEU A 55 -3.56 5.82 1.05
C LEU A 55 -4.00 7.24 1.37
N GLN A 56 -5.29 7.47 1.65
CA GLN A 56 -5.80 8.80 2.00
C GLN A 56 -5.15 9.34 3.28
N ALA A 57 -5.04 8.52 4.33
CA ALA A 57 -4.36 8.89 5.57
C ALA A 57 -2.89 9.28 5.35
N LEU A 58 -2.20 8.58 4.43
CA LEU A 58 -0.83 8.93 4.07
C LEU A 58 -0.76 10.27 3.33
N LEU A 59 -1.65 10.50 2.36
CA LEU A 59 -1.68 11.74 1.58
C LEU A 59 -2.01 12.95 2.45
N SER A 60 -3.01 12.86 3.33
CA SER A 60 -3.33 13.93 4.28
C SER A 60 -2.19 14.23 5.25
N GLY A 61 -1.42 13.21 5.64
CA GLY A 61 -0.23 13.40 6.47
C GLY A 61 0.94 14.04 5.74
N VAL A 62 1.04 13.87 4.41
CA VAL A 62 2.03 14.56 3.57
C VAL A 62 1.66 16.02 3.36
N GLU A 63 0.36 16.34 3.20
CA GLU A 63 -0.10 17.73 3.05
C GLU A 63 0.06 18.56 4.33
N ALA A 64 0.13 17.91 5.49
CA ALA A 64 0.28 18.56 6.78
C ALA A 64 1.74 18.81 7.21
N ALA A 65 2.72 18.32 6.44
CA ALA A 65 4.16 18.37 6.74
C ALA A 65 4.89 19.36 5.81
#